data_AF-A0A8J2YQJ6-F1
#
_entry.id   AF-A0A8J2YQJ6-F1
#
_cell.length_a   1.000
_cell.length_b   1.000
_cell.length_c   1.000
_cell.angle_alpha   90.00
_cell.angle_beta   90.00
_cell.angle_gamma   90.00
#
_symmetry.space_group_name_H-M   'P 1'
#
loop_
_entity.id
_entity.type
_entity.pdbx_description
1 polymer ?
#
loop_
_entity_poly.entity_id
_entity_poly.type
_entity_poly.pdbx_seq_one_letter_code
_entity_poly.pdbx_strand_id
1 'polypeptide(L)'
;MPKPKKPEEKTAPTEITDAILVLDYDSETADSKARIQEEAGQIAKKVAGKAGRTVRLCKGADEFAAAMSDPSNKTLKKIHVVAHGNQAQVGNYNAGPLADWLAPLITNKNNLEKITLHSCRSAAAHPTSGEIFANQLAAALAPKLQKTQIKKLTVRGADGDSFTDSDGHNWVLNEGVKPEYRDTKSAEADFIKNNTVDRASARPKFTISRGDPSKPFKGPF
;
A
#
# COMPACT_ATOMS: atom_id res chain seq x y z
N MET A 1 -26.38 31.63 -41.16
CA MET A 1 -26.64 30.34 -40.48
C MET A 1 -25.61 30.17 -39.38
N PRO A 2 -26.00 30.02 -38.10
CA PRO A 2 -25.05 29.79 -37.01
C PRO A 2 -24.37 28.42 -37.17
N LYS A 3 -23.05 28.38 -37.04
CA LYS A 3 -22.27 27.13 -37.11
C LYS A 3 -22.72 26.18 -35.99
N PRO A 4 -22.93 24.88 -36.26
CA PRO A 4 -23.26 23.92 -35.23
C PRO A 4 -22.11 23.85 -34.22
N LYS A 5 -22.43 24.00 -32.92
CA LYS A 5 -21.48 23.79 -31.83
C LYS A 5 -21.00 22.35 -31.89
N LYS A 6 -19.68 22.16 -31.96
CA LYS A 6 -19.02 20.86 -31.89
C LYS A 6 -19.38 20.23 -30.54
N PRO A 7 -19.80 18.95 -30.49
CA PRO A 7 -20.06 18.27 -29.22
C PRO A 7 -18.81 18.32 -28.35
N GLU A 8 -18.96 18.75 -27.10
CA GLU A 8 -17.90 18.61 -26.10
C GLU A 8 -17.59 17.13 -25.92
N GLU A 9 -16.37 16.77 -26.29
CA GLU A 9 -15.82 15.44 -26.10
C GLU A 9 -15.70 15.19 -24.60
N LYS A 10 -16.71 14.54 -24.01
CA LYS A 10 -16.65 14.06 -22.63
C LYS A 10 -15.54 13.02 -22.56
N THR A 11 -14.34 13.44 -22.19
CA THR A 11 -13.25 12.53 -21.82
C THR A 11 -13.76 11.57 -20.77
N ALA A 12 -13.76 10.28 -21.08
CA ALA A 12 -14.16 9.24 -20.14
C ALA A 12 -13.34 9.38 -18.84
N PRO A 13 -13.94 9.17 -17.65
CA PRO A 13 -13.22 9.20 -16.40
C PRO A 13 -12.01 8.26 -16.48
N THR A 14 -10.82 8.76 -16.19
CA THR A 14 -9.61 7.94 -16.18
C THR A 14 -9.70 6.94 -15.04
N GLU A 15 -9.93 5.67 -15.35
CA GLU A 15 -10.09 4.63 -14.34
C GLU A 15 -8.80 4.47 -13.50
N ILE A 16 -8.93 4.44 -12.17
CA ILE A 16 -7.80 4.30 -11.23
C ILE A 16 -7.39 2.84 -11.10
N THR A 17 -6.10 2.54 -11.31
CA THR A 17 -5.56 1.17 -11.18
C THR A 17 -4.85 0.96 -9.84
N ASP A 18 -4.28 2.01 -9.25
CA ASP A 18 -3.55 1.95 -8.00
C ASP A 18 -3.96 3.13 -7.11
N ALA A 19 -4.25 2.87 -5.83
CA ALA A 19 -4.57 3.89 -4.84
C ALA A 19 -3.47 3.93 -3.78
N ILE A 20 -3.10 5.13 -3.33
CA ILE A 20 -2.14 5.36 -2.26
C ILE A 20 -2.90 6.00 -1.11
N LEU A 21 -3.01 5.25 -0.02
CA LEU A 21 -3.55 5.69 1.26
C LEU A 21 -2.40 6.19 2.13
N VAL A 22 -2.43 7.46 2.47
CA VAL A 22 -1.61 8.03 3.53
C VAL A 22 -2.38 7.88 4.84
N LEU A 23 -1.79 7.17 5.82
CA LEU A 23 -2.29 7.15 7.19
C LEU A 23 -1.35 8.01 8.04
N ASP A 24 -1.75 9.25 8.25
CA ASP A 24 -1.22 10.06 9.34
C ASP A 24 -2.04 9.84 10.61
N TYR A 25 -1.50 10.26 11.74
CA TYR A 25 -2.21 10.22 13.01
C TYR A 25 -1.85 11.41 13.90
N ASP A 26 -2.71 11.74 14.85
CA ASP A 26 -2.67 13.01 15.56
C ASP A 26 -1.41 13.21 16.41
N SER A 27 -0.83 12.12 16.93
CA SER A 27 0.42 12.18 17.71
C SER A 27 1.69 12.29 16.86
N GLU A 28 1.59 12.24 15.52
CA GLU A 28 2.74 12.47 14.65
C GLU A 28 3.18 13.94 14.63
N THR A 29 4.50 14.16 14.68
CA THR A 29 5.06 15.50 14.53
C THR A 29 4.87 16.02 13.10
N ALA A 30 4.94 17.35 12.91
CA ALA A 30 4.83 17.95 11.58
C ALA A 30 5.89 17.40 10.60
N ASP A 31 7.13 17.24 11.08
CA ASP A 31 8.23 16.68 10.28
C ASP A 31 7.97 15.23 9.88
N SER A 32 7.43 14.45 10.80
CA SER A 32 7.06 13.06 10.55
C SER A 32 5.94 12.95 9.51
N LYS A 33 4.88 13.76 9.64
CA LYS A 33 3.79 13.86 8.65
C LYS A 33 4.32 14.27 7.27
N ALA A 34 5.23 15.25 7.22
CA ALA A 34 5.84 15.71 5.97
C ALA A 34 6.60 14.57 5.28
N ARG A 35 7.35 13.75 6.03
CA ARG A 35 8.07 12.59 5.50
C ARG A 35 7.12 11.53 4.92
N ILE A 36 6.07 11.14 5.65
CA ILE A 36 5.07 10.18 5.14
C ILE A 36 4.46 10.68 3.81
N GLN A 37 4.13 11.98 3.74
CA GLN A 37 3.58 12.59 2.53
C GLN A 37 4.58 12.64 1.38
N GLU A 38 5.85 12.93 1.66
CA GLU A 38 6.93 12.92 0.68
C GLU A 38 7.12 11.52 0.08
N GLU A 39 7.23 10.48 0.92
CA GLU A 39 7.36 9.09 0.48
C GLU A 39 6.15 8.67 -0.37
N ALA A 40 4.94 9.03 0.06
CA ALA A 40 3.72 8.75 -0.70
C ALA A 40 3.74 9.43 -2.08
N GLY A 41 4.27 10.66 -2.17
CA GLY A 41 4.47 11.38 -3.42
C GLY A 41 5.49 10.70 -4.35
N GLN A 42 6.61 10.22 -3.83
CA GLN A 42 7.62 9.48 -4.59
C GLN A 42 7.04 8.15 -5.13
N ILE A 43 6.31 7.41 -4.29
CA ILE A 43 5.59 6.19 -4.69
C ILE A 43 4.57 6.51 -5.79
N ALA A 44 3.81 7.61 -5.65
CA ALA A 44 2.82 8.02 -6.64
C ALA A 44 3.45 8.28 -8.01
N LYS A 45 4.52 9.08 -8.06
CA LYS A 45 5.27 9.40 -9.29
C LYS A 45 5.74 8.13 -9.99
N LYS A 46 6.35 7.22 -9.24
CA LYS A 46 6.83 5.95 -9.78
C LYS A 46 5.73 5.08 -10.36
N VAL A 47 4.63 4.92 -9.62
CA VAL A 47 3.54 4.03 -10.07
C VAL A 47 2.84 4.64 -11.28
N ALA A 48 2.68 5.96 -11.34
CA ALA A 48 2.12 6.67 -12.49
C ALA A 48 3.03 6.62 -13.73
N GLY A 49 4.35 6.57 -13.55
CA GLY A 49 5.32 6.41 -14.65
C GLY A 49 5.29 5.04 -15.33
N LYS A 50 4.46 4.09 -14.88
CA LYS A 50 4.32 2.76 -15.49
C LYS A 50 3.17 2.76 -16.49
N ALA A 51 3.42 2.22 -17.69
CA ALA A 51 2.42 2.12 -18.74
C ALA A 51 1.12 1.43 -18.25
N GLY A 52 -0.03 2.03 -18.57
CA GLY A 52 -1.36 1.53 -18.21
C GLY A 52 -1.68 1.62 -16.72
N ARG A 53 -1.02 2.50 -15.97
CA ARG A 53 -1.30 2.73 -14.55
C ARG A 53 -1.84 4.14 -14.33
N THR A 54 -2.95 4.22 -13.62
CA THR A 54 -3.53 5.47 -13.14
C THR A 54 -3.49 5.44 -11.62
N VAL A 55 -2.95 6.49 -11.01
CA VAL A 55 -2.71 6.53 -9.56
C VAL A 55 -3.54 7.62 -8.91
N ARG A 56 -4.18 7.26 -7.79
CA ARG A 56 -4.81 8.23 -6.88
C ARG A 56 -4.03 8.27 -5.58
N LEU A 57 -3.46 9.44 -5.26
CA LEU A 57 -2.93 9.72 -3.93
C LEU A 57 -4.06 10.29 -3.06
N CYS A 58 -4.34 9.61 -1.95
CA CYS A 58 -5.34 9.98 -0.96
C CYS A 58 -4.61 10.40 0.32
N LYS A 59 -4.64 11.70 0.62
CA LYS A 59 -3.95 12.29 1.79
C LYS A 59 -4.82 12.17 3.05
N GLY A 60 -5.16 10.93 3.40
CA GLY A 60 -5.96 10.62 4.58
C GLY A 60 -7.10 9.63 4.31
N ALA A 61 -7.78 9.25 5.39
CA ALA A 61 -8.85 8.26 5.39
C ALA A 61 -10.08 8.70 4.57
N ASP A 62 -10.50 9.96 4.69
CA ASP A 62 -11.72 10.46 4.03
C ASP A 62 -11.57 10.53 2.52
N GLU A 63 -10.44 11.05 2.02
CA GLU A 63 -10.13 11.05 0.59
C GLU A 63 -10.07 9.63 0.02
N PHE A 64 -9.55 8.68 0.80
CA PHE A 64 -9.49 7.29 0.40
C PHE A 64 -10.87 6.64 0.36
N ALA A 65 -11.70 6.86 1.38
CA ALA A 65 -13.07 6.36 1.42
C ALA A 65 -13.91 6.92 0.25
N ALA A 66 -13.75 8.20 -0.07
CA ALA A 66 -14.38 8.82 -1.24
C ALA A 66 -13.93 8.15 -2.55
N ALA A 67 -12.62 7.94 -2.72
CA ALA A 67 -12.07 7.26 -3.90
C ALA A 67 -12.55 5.80 -4.02
N MET A 68 -12.72 5.09 -2.89
CA MET A 68 -13.21 3.72 -2.89
C MET A 68 -14.72 3.64 -3.17
N SER A 69 -15.49 4.65 -2.78
CA SER A 69 -16.92 4.75 -3.05
C SER A 69 -17.25 5.14 -4.50
N ASP A 70 -16.29 5.70 -5.23
CA ASP A 70 -16.47 6.05 -6.64
C ASP A 70 -16.64 4.80 -7.53
N PRO A 71 -17.79 4.65 -8.23
CA PRO A 71 -18.09 3.49 -9.07
C PRO A 71 -17.20 3.38 -10.31
N SER A 72 -16.55 4.47 -10.74
CA SER A 72 -15.60 4.44 -11.86
C SER A 72 -14.29 3.73 -11.50
N ASN A 73 -13.97 3.62 -10.21
CA ASN A 73 -12.76 2.97 -9.69
C ASN A 73 -12.92 1.44 -9.55
N LYS A 74 -13.47 0.79 -10.57
CA LYS A 74 -13.69 -0.67 -10.62
C LYS A 74 -12.43 -1.46 -11.02
N THR A 75 -11.45 -0.81 -11.65
CA THR A 75 -10.21 -1.44 -12.14
C THR A 75 -9.05 -1.34 -11.16
N LEU A 76 -9.31 -0.91 -9.93
CA LEU A 76 -8.34 -0.88 -8.85
C LEU A 76 -7.72 -2.26 -8.65
N LYS A 77 -6.40 -2.36 -8.85
CA LYS A 77 -5.60 -3.58 -8.68
C LYS A 77 -4.74 -3.56 -7.43
N LYS A 78 -4.30 -2.38 -6.99
CA LYS A 78 -3.43 -2.27 -5.81
C LYS A 78 -3.79 -1.12 -4.89
N ILE A 79 -3.58 -1.36 -3.61
CA ILE A 79 -3.57 -0.34 -2.57
C ILE A 79 -2.15 -0.27 -2.00
N HIS A 80 -1.64 0.93 -1.86
CA HIS A 80 -0.40 1.23 -1.14
C HIS A 80 -0.78 1.95 0.15
N VAL A 81 -0.39 1.40 1.29
CA VAL A 81 -0.57 2.07 2.60
C VAL A 81 0.78 2.64 3.00
N VAL A 82 0.85 3.95 3.18
CA VAL A 82 2.07 4.67 3.56
C VAL A 82 1.86 5.24 4.96
N ALA A 83 2.65 4.76 5.91
CA ALA A 83 2.55 5.14 7.32
C ALA A 83 3.84 4.74 8.05
N HIS A 84 4.12 5.39 9.17
CA HIS A 84 5.00 4.79 10.17
C HIS A 84 4.36 3.54 10.77
N GLY A 85 5.20 2.69 11.36
CA GLY A 85 4.72 1.49 12.02
C GLY A 85 5.86 0.59 12.46
N ASN A 86 5.47 -0.55 12.98
CA ASN A 86 6.34 -1.58 13.51
C ASN A 86 5.69 -2.96 13.35
N GLN A 87 6.15 -3.95 14.12
CA GLN A 87 5.62 -5.32 14.08
C GLN A 87 4.18 -5.46 14.64
N ALA A 88 3.68 -4.48 15.38
CA ALA A 88 2.36 -4.51 16.02
C ALA A 88 1.33 -3.58 15.35
N GLN A 89 1.79 -2.45 14.78
CA GLN A 89 0.91 -1.41 14.23
C GLN A 89 1.41 -0.80 12.92
N VAL A 90 0.48 -0.34 12.08
CA VAL A 90 0.72 0.50 10.89
C VAL A 90 -0.19 1.72 10.99
N GLY A 91 0.42 2.91 11.10
CA GLY A 91 -0.25 4.10 11.59
C GLY A 91 -0.78 3.85 13.01
N ASN A 92 -2.03 4.25 13.24
CA ASN A 92 -2.76 4.00 14.50
C ASN A 92 -3.49 2.65 14.56
N TYR A 93 -3.24 1.74 13.62
CA TYR A 93 -4.01 0.51 13.52
C TYR A 93 -3.18 -0.73 13.81
N ASN A 94 -3.71 -1.57 14.69
CA ASN A 94 -3.39 -2.99 14.72
C ASN A 94 -4.02 -3.69 13.49
N ALA A 95 -3.53 -4.89 13.16
CA ALA A 95 -3.94 -5.61 11.96
C ALA A 95 -5.46 -5.85 11.83
N GLY A 96 -6.12 -6.26 12.93
CA GLY A 96 -7.57 -6.48 12.98
C GLY A 96 -8.39 -5.20 12.72
N PRO A 97 -8.20 -4.14 13.52
CA PRO A 97 -8.84 -2.84 13.28
C PRO A 97 -8.60 -2.26 11.89
N LEU A 98 -7.38 -2.43 11.34
CA LEU A 98 -7.10 -2.00 9.96
C LEU A 98 -7.93 -2.80 8.95
N ALA A 99 -8.06 -4.11 9.14
CA ALA A 99 -8.89 -4.97 8.31
C ALA A 99 -10.38 -4.61 8.41
N ASP A 100 -10.88 -4.31 9.62
CA ASP A 100 -12.26 -3.88 9.87
C ASP A 100 -12.59 -2.60 9.11
N TRP A 101 -11.66 -1.63 9.13
CA TRP A 101 -11.84 -0.36 8.43
C TRP A 101 -11.68 -0.51 6.90
N LEU A 102 -10.70 -1.28 6.42
CA LEU A 102 -10.45 -1.44 4.97
C LEU A 102 -11.52 -2.28 4.27
N ALA A 103 -11.96 -3.39 4.87
CA ALA A 103 -12.84 -4.36 4.23
C ALA A 103 -14.11 -3.75 3.58
N PRO A 104 -14.92 -2.92 4.27
CA PRO A 104 -16.11 -2.34 3.65
C PRO A 104 -15.78 -1.46 2.44
N LEU A 105 -14.64 -0.76 2.46
CA LEU A 105 -14.20 0.12 1.36
C LEU A 105 -13.78 -0.67 0.11
N ILE A 106 -13.22 -1.87 0.29
CA ILE A 106 -12.69 -2.68 -0.81
C ILE A 106 -13.63 -3.80 -1.27
N THR A 107 -14.80 -3.95 -0.65
CA THR A 107 -15.73 -5.06 -0.92
C THR A 107 -16.15 -5.14 -2.40
N ASN A 108 -16.31 -4.00 -3.06
CA ASN A 108 -16.69 -3.94 -4.49
C ASN A 108 -15.49 -3.88 -5.45
N LYS A 109 -14.25 -3.97 -4.94
CA LYS A 109 -13.02 -3.87 -5.73
C LYS A 109 -12.56 -5.25 -6.18
N ASN A 110 -13.37 -5.89 -7.03
CA ASN A 110 -13.20 -7.27 -7.46
C ASN A 110 -11.85 -7.55 -8.16
N ASN A 111 -11.22 -6.53 -8.72
CA ASN A 111 -9.91 -6.62 -9.38
C ASN A 111 -8.71 -6.38 -8.44
N LEU A 112 -8.96 -6.16 -7.14
CA LEU A 112 -7.90 -5.91 -6.17
C LEU A 112 -7.05 -7.17 -5.98
N GLU A 113 -5.77 -7.05 -6.28
CA GLU A 113 -4.80 -8.15 -6.22
C GLU A 113 -3.81 -7.98 -5.06
N LYS A 114 -3.56 -6.74 -4.62
CA LYS A 114 -2.46 -6.45 -3.70
C LYS A 114 -2.71 -5.27 -2.77
N ILE A 115 -2.30 -5.45 -1.51
CA ILE A 115 -2.09 -4.38 -0.53
C ILE A 115 -0.60 -4.36 -0.20
N THR A 116 0.06 -3.21 -0.40
CA THR A 116 1.48 -3.03 -0.07
C THR A 116 1.60 -2.04 1.07
N LEU A 117 2.10 -2.51 2.20
CA LEU A 117 2.47 -1.71 3.35
C LEU A 117 3.87 -1.14 3.10
N HIS A 118 3.97 0.18 3.08
CA HIS A 118 5.22 0.93 3.15
C HIS A 118 5.32 1.46 4.57
N SER A 119 5.66 0.55 5.48
CA SER A 119 5.80 0.76 6.91
C SER A 119 6.93 -0.13 7.40
N CYS A 120 7.80 0.42 8.25
CA CYS A 120 8.91 -0.32 8.84
C CYS A 120 8.38 -1.55 9.57
N ARG A 121 9.10 -2.68 9.45
CA ARG A 121 8.90 -3.93 10.18
C ARG A 121 7.48 -4.52 10.11
N SER A 122 6.61 -4.04 9.20
CA SER A 122 5.23 -4.50 9.08
C SER A 122 5.13 -5.96 8.57
N ALA A 123 6.24 -6.53 8.13
CA ALA A 123 6.36 -7.92 7.73
C ALA A 123 7.47 -8.68 8.50
N ALA A 124 8.01 -8.07 9.56
CA ALA A 124 8.93 -8.71 10.47
C ALA A 124 8.15 -9.47 11.56
N ALA A 125 8.74 -10.51 12.13
CA ALA A 125 8.18 -11.19 13.29
C ALA A 125 8.25 -10.29 14.53
N HIS A 126 7.16 -10.20 15.27
CA HIS A 126 7.11 -9.53 16.57
C HIS A 126 8.04 -10.28 17.55
N PRO A 127 8.90 -9.58 18.32
CA PRO A 127 9.95 -10.23 19.12
C PRO A 127 9.38 -11.18 20.20
N THR A 128 8.20 -10.87 20.74
CA THR A 128 7.56 -11.67 21.79
C THR A 128 6.60 -12.73 21.24
N SER A 129 5.61 -12.35 20.42
CA SER A 129 4.58 -13.29 19.95
C SER A 129 4.99 -14.09 18.71
N GLY A 130 6.06 -13.69 18.01
CA GLY A 130 6.44 -14.27 16.71
C GLY A 130 5.48 -13.95 15.58
N GLU A 131 4.40 -13.22 15.85
CA GLU A 131 3.38 -12.89 14.87
C GLU A 131 3.87 -11.80 13.90
N ILE A 132 3.35 -11.82 12.67
CA ILE A 132 3.73 -10.86 11.64
C ILE A 132 2.51 -10.01 11.27
N PHE A 133 2.60 -8.68 11.43
CA PHE A 133 1.49 -7.77 11.16
C PHE A 133 0.84 -7.98 9.78
N ALA A 134 1.64 -8.02 8.71
CA ALA A 134 1.14 -8.23 7.35
C ALA A 134 0.41 -9.58 7.18
N ASN A 135 0.85 -10.61 7.92
CA ASN A 135 0.18 -11.91 7.94
C ASN A 135 -1.14 -11.84 8.71
N GLN A 136 -1.15 -11.21 9.88
CA GLN A 136 -2.36 -10.99 10.67
C GLN A 136 -3.40 -10.16 9.90
N LEU A 137 -2.96 -9.12 9.17
CA LEU A 137 -3.84 -8.29 8.34
C LEU A 137 -4.46 -9.12 7.22
N ALA A 138 -3.65 -9.97 6.56
CA ALA A 138 -4.16 -10.89 5.55
C ALA A 138 -5.19 -11.86 6.15
N ALA A 139 -4.88 -12.48 7.30
CA ALA A 139 -5.79 -13.39 7.98
C ALA A 139 -7.10 -12.71 8.41
N ALA A 140 -7.04 -11.46 8.90
CA ALA A 140 -8.21 -10.68 9.31
C ALA A 140 -9.08 -10.22 8.14
N LEU A 141 -8.49 -9.96 6.97
CA LEU A 141 -9.22 -9.63 5.75
C LEU A 141 -9.92 -10.85 5.13
N ALA A 142 -9.32 -12.04 5.21
CA ALA A 142 -9.83 -13.26 4.58
C ALA A 142 -11.33 -13.56 4.85
N PRO A 143 -11.83 -13.60 6.11
CA PRO A 143 -13.24 -13.86 6.37
C PRO A 143 -14.15 -12.73 5.86
N LYS A 144 -13.66 -11.48 5.83
CA LYS A 144 -14.45 -10.31 5.41
C LYS A 144 -14.63 -10.24 3.90
N LEU A 145 -13.69 -10.82 3.15
CA LEU A 145 -13.71 -10.82 1.69
C LEU A 145 -14.43 -12.03 1.07
N GLN A 146 -15.00 -12.94 1.88
CA GLN A 146 -15.69 -14.15 1.40
C GLN A 146 -16.82 -13.87 0.42
N LYS A 147 -17.54 -12.75 0.60
CA LYS A 147 -18.66 -12.34 -0.25
C LYS A 147 -18.23 -11.56 -1.51
N THR A 148 -16.93 -11.27 -1.66
CA THR A 148 -16.39 -10.53 -2.80
C THR A 148 -16.00 -11.48 -3.95
N GLN A 149 -15.76 -10.92 -5.15
CA GLN A 149 -15.20 -11.68 -6.27
C GLN A 149 -13.66 -11.69 -6.28
N ILE A 150 -13.00 -11.15 -5.23
CA ILE A 150 -11.54 -11.16 -5.11
C ILE A 150 -11.08 -12.62 -4.95
N LYS A 151 -10.42 -13.13 -5.99
CA LYS A 151 -9.94 -14.54 -6.01
C LYS A 151 -8.65 -14.71 -5.21
N LYS A 152 -7.78 -13.71 -5.25
CA LYS A 152 -6.45 -13.73 -4.65
C LYS A 152 -6.07 -12.33 -4.22
N LEU A 153 -5.64 -12.18 -2.97
CA LEU A 153 -5.15 -10.93 -2.42
C LEU A 153 -3.80 -11.16 -1.75
N THR A 154 -2.77 -10.43 -2.16
CA THR A 154 -1.46 -10.45 -1.52
C THR A 154 -1.26 -9.22 -0.64
N VAL A 155 -0.93 -9.41 0.63
CA VAL A 155 -0.42 -8.37 1.53
C VAL A 155 1.10 -8.47 1.58
N ARG A 156 1.81 -7.35 1.39
CA ARG A 156 3.28 -7.26 1.44
C ARG A 156 3.70 -6.15 2.39
N GLY A 157 4.79 -6.34 3.13
CA GLY A 157 5.40 -5.29 3.97
C GLY A 157 6.92 -5.23 3.83
N ALA A 158 7.57 -4.67 4.84
CA ALA A 158 9.02 -4.68 5.04
C ALA A 158 9.38 -5.50 6.29
N ASP A 159 10.41 -6.33 6.22
CA ASP A 159 10.87 -7.18 7.33
C ASP A 159 11.93 -6.51 8.23
N GLY A 160 12.21 -5.23 7.99
CA GLY A 160 13.15 -4.43 8.78
C GLY A 160 12.80 -2.94 8.71
N ASP A 161 13.75 -2.11 9.14
CA ASP A 161 13.64 -0.67 8.99
C ASP A 161 13.71 -0.33 7.50
N SER A 162 12.75 0.45 7.03
CA SER A 162 12.56 0.67 5.60
C SER A 162 12.67 2.14 5.23
N PHE A 163 13.15 2.39 4.02
CA PHE A 163 13.34 3.72 3.46
C PHE A 163 12.80 3.74 2.02
N THR A 164 12.15 4.82 1.63
CA THR A 164 11.70 5.05 0.26
C THR A 164 12.64 6.04 -0.43
N ASP A 165 13.28 5.61 -1.51
CA ASP A 165 14.20 6.47 -2.27
C ASP A 165 13.48 7.51 -3.13
N SER A 166 14.25 8.45 -3.67
CA SER A 166 13.71 9.54 -4.52
C SER A 166 12.96 9.07 -5.77
N ASP A 167 13.19 7.83 -6.22
CA ASP A 167 12.50 7.19 -7.34
C ASP A 167 11.31 6.32 -6.88
N GLY A 168 10.91 6.38 -5.60
CA GLY A 168 9.75 5.68 -5.03
C GLY A 168 9.97 4.17 -4.83
N HIS A 169 11.21 3.69 -4.79
CA HIS A 169 11.55 2.33 -4.38
C HIS A 169 11.72 2.28 -2.87
N ASN A 170 10.90 1.44 -2.24
CA ASN A 170 11.05 1.13 -0.83
C ASN A 170 12.00 -0.07 -0.65
N TRP A 171 13.02 0.18 0.15
CA TRP A 171 14.15 -0.67 0.51
C TRP A 171 14.10 -1.02 2.00
N VAL A 172 14.77 -2.09 2.39
CA VAL A 172 15.00 -2.43 3.80
C VAL A 172 16.48 -2.26 4.09
N LEU A 173 16.77 -1.58 5.17
CA LEU A 173 18.11 -1.24 5.60
C LEU A 173 18.78 -2.42 6.30
N ASN A 174 20.10 -2.51 6.18
CA ASN A 174 20.92 -3.37 7.02
C ASN A 174 20.79 -2.94 8.49
N GLU A 175 21.00 -3.87 9.41
CA GLU A 175 20.91 -3.59 10.84
C GLU A 175 21.86 -2.45 11.27
N GLY A 176 21.36 -1.52 12.09
CA GLY A 176 22.12 -0.37 12.59
C GLY A 176 22.23 0.82 11.63
N VAL A 177 21.80 0.68 10.36
CA VAL A 177 21.77 1.79 9.41
C VAL A 177 20.56 2.68 9.66
N LYS A 178 20.78 4.00 9.73
CA LYS A 178 19.70 4.98 9.82
C LYS A 178 19.22 5.41 8.43
N PRO A 179 17.90 5.60 8.23
CA PRO A 179 17.38 6.20 7.01
C PRO A 179 17.81 7.67 6.94
N GLU A 180 18.59 8.02 5.93
CA GLU A 180 19.03 9.39 5.65
C GLU A 180 18.75 9.73 4.19
N TYR A 181 17.99 10.81 3.96
CA TYR A 181 17.83 11.37 2.62
C TYR A 181 19.15 11.99 2.16
N ARG A 182 19.46 11.83 0.88
CA ARG A 182 20.73 12.28 0.30
C ARG A 182 20.48 13.34 -0.77
N ASP A 183 21.35 14.33 -0.80
CA ASP A 183 21.21 15.50 -1.69
C ASP A 183 21.42 15.18 -3.18
N THR A 184 22.02 14.03 -3.50
CA THR A 184 22.31 13.63 -4.89
C THR A 184 21.87 12.20 -5.17
N LYS A 185 21.41 11.96 -6.40
CA LYS A 185 21.01 10.62 -6.87
C LYS A 185 22.16 9.61 -6.85
N SER A 186 23.39 10.03 -7.13
CA SER A 186 24.56 9.15 -7.07
C SER A 186 24.86 8.70 -5.64
N ALA A 187 24.81 9.62 -4.67
CA ALA A 187 24.99 9.28 -3.27
C ALA A 187 23.87 8.37 -2.74
N GLU A 188 22.64 8.57 -3.20
CA GLU A 188 21.52 7.69 -2.85
C GLU A 188 21.70 6.28 -3.45
N ALA A 189 22.13 6.16 -4.71
CA ALA A 189 22.39 4.88 -5.35
C ALA A 189 23.51 4.09 -4.64
N ASP A 190 24.61 4.76 -4.31
CA ASP A 190 25.72 4.15 -3.56
C ASP A 190 25.29 3.75 -2.14
N PHE A 191 24.47 4.57 -1.49
CA PHE A 191 23.90 4.23 -0.18
C PHE A 191 23.04 2.97 -0.26
N ILE A 192 22.10 2.92 -1.19
CA ILE A 192 21.21 1.75 -1.39
C ILE A 192 22.05 0.50 -1.61
N LYS A 193 23.03 0.56 -2.51
CA LYS A 193 23.88 -0.59 -2.85
C LYS A 193 24.62 -1.17 -1.64
N ASN A 194 25.06 -0.32 -0.71
CA ASN A 194 25.91 -0.74 0.41
C ASN A 194 25.14 -0.97 1.73
N ASN A 195 23.92 -0.45 1.84
CA ASN A 195 23.22 -0.37 3.13
C ASN A 195 21.84 -1.01 3.13
N THR A 196 21.48 -1.74 2.07
CA THR A 196 20.16 -2.39 1.98
C THR A 196 20.28 -3.90 1.82
N VAL A 197 19.26 -4.59 2.32
CA VAL A 197 19.09 -6.04 2.16
C VAL A 197 18.52 -6.33 0.77
N ASP A 198 18.83 -7.50 0.21
CA ASP A 198 18.21 -7.96 -1.03
C ASP A 198 16.67 -7.86 -0.96
N ARG A 199 16.09 -7.28 -2.00
CA ARG A 199 14.69 -6.87 -1.99
C ARG A 199 13.70 -8.04 -2.06
N ALA A 200 14.14 -9.21 -2.54
CA ALA A 200 13.27 -10.37 -2.65
C ALA A 200 13.04 -11.01 -1.27
N SER A 201 14.10 -11.12 -0.45
CA SER A 201 14.00 -11.58 0.93
C SER A 201 13.38 -10.52 1.84
N ALA A 202 13.75 -9.25 1.69
CA ALA A 202 13.41 -8.21 2.66
C ALA A 202 11.93 -7.77 2.71
N ARG A 203 11.08 -8.32 1.83
CA ARG A 203 9.70 -7.86 1.67
C ARG A 203 8.78 -9.02 1.34
N PRO A 204 8.53 -9.91 2.32
CA PRO A 204 7.78 -11.14 2.11
C PRO A 204 6.31 -10.85 1.78
N LYS A 205 5.67 -11.85 1.17
CA LYS A 205 4.31 -11.75 0.60
C LYS A 205 3.41 -12.77 1.30
N PHE A 206 2.32 -12.29 1.87
CA PHE A 206 1.29 -13.10 2.50
C PHE A 206 0.07 -13.12 1.60
N THR A 207 -0.29 -14.28 1.08
CA THR A 207 -1.33 -14.40 0.07
C THR A 207 -2.54 -15.11 0.63
N ILE A 208 -3.69 -14.47 0.50
CA ILE A 208 -4.99 -15.07 0.69
C ILE A 208 -5.46 -15.52 -0.69
N SER A 209 -5.83 -16.79 -0.84
CA SER A 209 -6.44 -17.32 -2.06
C SER A 209 -7.73 -18.06 -1.75
N ARG A 210 -8.78 -17.82 -2.52
CA ARG A 210 -9.92 -18.74 -2.52
C ARG A 210 -9.45 -20.07 -3.15
N GLY A 211 -9.45 -21.13 -2.35
CA GLY A 211 -9.71 -22.47 -2.90
C GLY A 211 -11.16 -22.54 -3.37
N ASP A 212 -11.52 -23.62 -4.07
CA ASP A 212 -12.90 -23.99 -4.42
C ASP A 212 -13.94 -23.40 -3.43
N PRO A 213 -14.98 -22.67 -3.90
CA PRO A 213 -15.95 -22.00 -3.02
C PRO A 213 -16.70 -22.91 -2.04
N SER A 214 -16.57 -24.24 -2.17
CA SER A 214 -17.01 -25.24 -1.19
C SER A 214 -16.07 -25.45 0.01
N LYS A 215 -14.89 -24.83 0.04
CA LYS A 215 -13.89 -24.98 1.11
C LYS A 215 -13.47 -23.63 1.70
N PRO A 216 -13.30 -23.53 3.04
CA PRO A 216 -12.87 -22.30 3.69
C PRO A 216 -11.47 -21.85 3.22
N PHE A 217 -11.18 -20.56 3.36
CA PHE A 217 -9.87 -19.98 3.06
C PHE A 217 -8.77 -20.73 3.82
N LYS A 218 -7.77 -21.22 3.09
CA LYS A 218 -6.48 -21.58 3.69
C LYS A 218 -5.70 -20.29 3.84
N GLY A 219 -5.53 -19.83 5.08
CA GLY A 219 -4.52 -18.83 5.41
C GLY A 219 -3.12 -19.37 5.07
N PRO A 220 -2.08 -18.52 5.07
CA PRO A 220 -0.72 -18.97 4.83
C PRO A 220 -0.18 -19.72 6.05
N PHE A 221 -0.67 -20.95 6.28
CA PHE A 221 -0.11 -22.00 7.14
C PHE A 221 -0.56 -23.36 6.59
#